data_AF-A0A0N9NKL5-F1
#
_entry.id   AF-A0A0N9NKL5-F1
#
_cell.length_a   1.000
_cell.length_b   1.000
_cell.length_c   1.000
_cell.angle_alpha   90.00
_cell.angle_beta   90.00
_cell.angle_gamma   90.00
#
_symmetry.space_group_name_H-M   'P 1'
#
loop_
_entity.id
_entity.type
_entity.pdbx_description
1 polymer ?
#
loop_
_entity_poly.entity_id
_entity_poly.type
_entity_poly.pdbx_seq_one_letter_code
_entity_poly.pdbx_strand_id
1 'polypeptide(L)' 'MRALRKGQARPWCLQPGIRGEVRLVERAFGIGPSALTEAMGMLNHHFAAAA' A
#
# COMPACT_ATOMS: atom_id res chain seq x y z
N MET A 1 -7.00 -25.54 -6.15
CA MET A 1 -6.43 -24.60 -5.15
C MET A 1 -5.01 -25.02 -4.84
N ARG A 2 -4.01 -24.15 -5.05
CA ARG A 2 -2.60 -24.47 -4.80
C ARG A 2 -2.30 -24.16 -3.33
N ALA A 3 -1.95 -25.18 -2.54
CA ALA A 3 -1.68 -25.01 -1.12
C ALA A 3 -0.45 -24.11 -0.91
N LEU A 4 -0.64 -23.01 -0.18
CA LEU A 4 0.43 -22.10 0.22
C LEU A 4 1.37 -22.84 1.19
N ARG A 5 2.69 -22.79 0.94
CA ARG A 5 3.67 -23.42 1.84
C ARG A 5 3.67 -22.70 3.20
N LYS A 6 3.89 -23.44 4.29
CA LYS A 6 3.96 -22.90 5.67
C LYS A 6 4.91 -21.68 5.68
N GLY A 7 4.37 -20.48 5.92
CA GLY A 7 5.10 -19.21 5.83
C GLY A 7 4.71 -18.27 4.67
N GLN A 8 4.00 -18.75 3.64
CA GLN A 8 3.43 -17.89 2.59
C GLN A 8 2.10 -17.24 3.02
N ALA A 9 1.39 -17.85 3.97
CA ALA A 9 0.20 -17.32 4.58
C ALA A 9 0.52 -16.51 5.86
N ARG A 10 1.60 -15.71 5.87
CA ARG A 10 1.74 -14.71 6.92
C ARG A 10 0.77 -13.58 6.56
N PRO A 11 -0.20 -13.23 7.41
CA PRO A 11 -1.08 -12.08 7.16
C PRO A 11 -0.29 -10.78 6.92
N TRP A 12 0.98 -10.79 7.35
CA TRP A 12 1.95 -9.69 7.34
C TRP A 12 3.22 -10.01 6.55
N CYS A 13 3.18 -10.87 5.50
CA CYS A 13 4.26 -10.98 4.51
C CYS A 13 4.31 -9.73 3.61
N LEU A 14 4.35 -8.56 4.25
CA LEU A 14 4.67 -7.28 3.66
C LEU A 14 6.09 -7.42 3.11
N GLN A 15 6.30 -7.07 1.84
CA GLN A 15 7.66 -6.78 1.40
C GLN A 15 8.23 -5.76 2.40
N PRO A 16 9.39 -6.02 3.02
CA PRO A 16 9.97 -5.07 3.96
C PRO A 16 10.10 -3.71 3.27
N GLY A 17 9.44 -2.70 3.83
CA GLY A 17 9.36 -1.35 3.27
C GLY A 17 7.93 -0.80 3.18
N ILE A 18 7.82 0.53 3.03
CA ILE A 18 6.59 1.34 3.00
C ILE A 18 5.53 0.77 2.04
N ARG A 19 5.98 0.16 0.94
CA ARG A 19 5.12 -0.45 -0.10
C ARG A 19 4.29 -1.65 0.38
N GLY A 20 4.68 -2.29 1.48
CA GLY A 20 3.88 -3.33 2.11
C GLY A 20 2.69 -2.70 2.82
N GLU A 21 2.97 -1.79 3.76
CA GLU A 21 1.98 -1.19 4.66
C GLU A 21 0.91 -0.42 3.90
N VAL A 22 1.32 0.38 2.90
CA VAL A 22 0.42 1.11 2.00
C VAL A 22 -0.58 0.15 1.34
N ARG A 23 -0.10 -1.01 0.88
CA ARG A 23 -0.93 -2.01 0.20
C ARG A 23 -1.91 -2.71 1.15
N LEU A 24 -1.56 -2.79 2.44
CA LEU A 24 -2.45 -3.32 3.48
C LEU A 24 -3.59 -2.36 3.76
N VAL A 25 -3.30 -1.06 3.83
CA VAL A 25 -4.32 -0.02 3.97
C VAL A 25 -5.22 0.00 2.73
N GLU A 26 -4.66 0.00 1.52
CA GLU A 26 -5.43 -0.04 0.28
C GLU A 26 -6.37 -1.26 0.25
N ARG A 27 -5.91 -2.45 0.63
CA ARG A 27 -6.77 -3.64 0.73
C ARG A 27 -7.83 -3.53 1.82
N ALA A 28 -7.47 -3.03 3.01
CA ALA A 28 -8.38 -2.96 4.15
C ALA A 28 -9.55 -2.01 3.89
N PHE A 29 -9.30 -0.92 3.17
CA PHE A 29 -10.30 0.09 2.82
C PHE A 29 -10.92 -0.12 1.42
N GLY A 30 -10.55 -1.19 0.71
CA GLY A 30 -11.07 -1.48 -0.63
C GLY A 30 -10.64 -0.48 -1.71
N ILE A 31 -9.51 0.21 -1.50
CA ILE A 31 -8.97 1.24 -2.39
C ILE A 31 -8.08 0.55 -3.45
N GLY A 32 -8.10 1.08 -4.68
CA GLY A 32 -7.28 0.59 -5.78
C GLY A 32 -5.77 0.61 -5.46
N PRO A 33 -4.97 -0.25 -6.12
CA PRO A 33 -3.54 -0.32 -5.87
C PRO A 33 -2.85 1.00 -6.22
N SER A 34 -1.95 1.46 -5.35
CA SER A 34 -1.17 2.71 -5.50
C SER A 34 -1.97 4.01 -5.31
N ALA A 35 -3.27 3.95 -5.02
CA ALA A 35 -4.10 5.13 -4.81
C ALA A 35 -3.60 6.02 -3.67
N LEU A 36 -3.08 5.42 -2.58
CA LEU A 36 -2.50 6.20 -1.47
C LEU A 36 -1.21 6.91 -1.89
N THR A 37 -0.42 6.25 -2.74
CA THR A 37 0.83 6.85 -3.25
C THR A 37 0.51 8.04 -4.16
N GLU A 38 -0.49 7.90 -5.03
CA GLU A 38 -0.95 8.99 -5.89
C GLU A 38 -1.54 10.16 -5.09
N ALA A 39 -2.38 9.86 -4.09
CA ALA A 39 -2.95 10.89 -3.21
C ALA A 39 -1.86 11.69 -2.50
N MET A 40 -0.84 11.02 -1.95
CA MET A 40 0.29 11.72 -1.33
C MET A 40 1.09 12.55 -2.34
N GLY A 41 1.25 12.08 -3.58
CA GLY A 41 1.86 12.85 -4.66
C GLY A 41 1.07 14.13 -4.96
N MET A 42 -0.25 14.03 -5.10
CA MET A 42 -1.14 15.18 -5.32
C MET A 42 -1.09 16.18 -4.17
N LEU A 43 -1.12 15.71 -2.92
CA LEU A 43 -1.01 16.56 -1.73
C LEU A 43 0.33 17.29 -1.72
N ASN A 44 1.43 16.59 -1.99
CA ASN A 44 2.75 17.21 -2.03
C ASN A 44 2.85 18.28 -3.13
N HIS A 45 2.29 18.02 -4.31
CA HIS A 45 2.20 19.03 -5.38
C HIS A 45 1.36 20.24 -4.96
N HIS A 46 0.23 20.02 -4.30
CA HIS A 46 -0.63 21.10 -3.83
C HIS A 46 0.06 21.96 -2.77
N PHE A 47 0.74 21.35 -1.79
CA PHE A 47 1.51 22.09 -0.79
C PHE A 47 2.71 22.82 -1.38
N ALA A 48 3.40 22.21 -2.36
CA ALA A 48 4.49 22.88 -3.07
C ALA A 48 4.03 24.06 -3.92
N ALA A 49 2.81 24.01 -4.49
CA ALA A 49 2.24 25.11 -5.26
C ALA A 49 1.65 26.23 -4.38
N ALA A 50 1.37 25.94 -3.11
CA ALA A 50 0.83 26.89 -2.15
C ALA A 50 1.91 27.63 -1.31
N ALA A 51 3.18 27.28 -1.49
CA ALA A 51 4.34 27.90 -0.85
C ALA A 51 4.98 28.97 -1.76
#